data_AF-A0A1Z9QJ37-F1
#
_entry.id   AF-A0A1Z9QJ37-F1
#
_cell.length_a   1.000
_cell.length_b   1.000
_cell.length_c   1.000
_cell.angle_alpha   90.00
_cell.angle_beta   90.00
_cell.angle_gamma   90.00
#
_symmetry.space_group_name_H-M   'P 1'
#
loop_
_entity.id
_entity.type
_entity.pdbx_description
1 polymer ?
#
loop_
_entity_poly.entity_id
_entity_poly.type
_entity_poly.pdbx_seq_one_letter_code
_entity_poly.pdbx_strand_id
1 'polypeptide(L)'
;MTVFYVPSHKLDDLRFNENKQSARSSIHEYLMHRYQAYTQTPTPVKGFWVNHENIPVHDVMERFEVSFHVEAEFDLLIEFLVELCQRLDEDAIYVTRGDRSFLVTRTQRN
;
A
#
# COMPACT_ATOMS: atom_id res chain seq x y z
N MET A 1 7.52 -11.44 7.88
CA MET A 1 6.69 -10.25 8.13
C MET A 1 6.76 -9.35 6.92
N THR A 2 5.61 -8.88 6.45
CA THR A 2 5.49 -7.97 5.31
C THR A 2 4.81 -6.68 5.77
N VAL A 3 5.36 -5.54 5.38
CA VAL A 3 4.90 -4.21 5.77
C VAL A 3 4.76 -3.36 4.53
N PHE A 4 3.68 -2.60 4.42
CA PHE A 4 3.53 -1.61 3.37
C PHE A 4 2.97 -0.30 3.93
N TYR A 5 3.19 0.78 3.18
CA TYR A 5 2.89 2.14 3.61
C TYR A 5 2.00 2.84 2.59
N VAL A 6 0.91 3.45 3.06
CA VAL A 6 -0.04 4.18 2.21
C VAL A 6 -0.21 5.60 2.76
N PRO A 7 -0.24 6.66 1.92
CA PRO A 7 -0.48 8.02 2.38
C PRO A 7 -1.81 8.14 3.13
N SER A 8 -1.73 8.53 4.41
CA SER A 8 -2.88 8.51 5.32
C SER A 8 -4.01 9.41 4.83
N HIS A 9 -3.67 10.53 4.21
CA HIS A 9 -4.64 11.50 3.72
C HIS A 9 -5.49 10.98 2.54
N LYS A 10 -5.04 9.93 1.84
CA LYS A 10 -5.78 9.33 0.72
C LYS A 10 -6.71 8.19 1.12
N LEU A 11 -6.48 7.58 2.28
CA LEU A 11 -7.18 6.35 2.69
C LEU A 11 -8.69 6.49 2.83
N ASP A 12 -9.16 7.67 3.23
CA ASP A 12 -10.57 7.99 3.46
C ASP A 12 -11.06 9.16 2.58
N ASP A 13 -10.26 9.56 1.59
CA ASP A 13 -10.62 10.64 0.67
C ASP A 13 -11.58 10.13 -0.41
N LEU A 14 -12.73 10.82 -0.54
CA LEU A 14 -13.80 10.46 -1.47
C LEU A 14 -13.36 10.42 -2.93
N ARG A 15 -12.30 11.14 -3.31
CA ARG A 15 -11.74 11.15 -4.67
C ARG A 15 -11.23 9.78 -5.09
N PHE A 16 -10.79 8.96 -4.14
CA PHE A 16 -10.27 7.62 -4.38
C PHE A 16 -11.26 6.53 -3.99
N ASN A 17 -12.55 6.86 -3.83
CA ASN A 17 -13.58 5.85 -3.58
C ASN A 17 -13.93 5.10 -4.87
N GLU A 18 -13.96 3.78 -4.78
CA GLU A 18 -14.44 2.89 -5.84
C GLU A 18 -15.57 2.04 -5.29
N ASN A 19 -16.64 1.84 -6.06
CA ASN A 19 -17.81 1.05 -5.65
C ASN A 19 -18.38 1.43 -4.26
N LYS A 20 -18.30 2.73 -3.90
CA LYS A 20 -18.71 3.28 -2.58
C LYS A 20 -17.87 2.81 -1.38
N GLN A 21 -16.71 2.20 -1.61
CA GLN A 21 -15.77 1.81 -0.57
C GLN A 21 -14.57 2.76 -0.56
N SER A 22 -14.06 3.11 0.62
CA SER A 22 -12.79 3.84 0.75
C SER A 22 -11.60 2.91 0.49
N ALA A 23 -10.43 3.49 0.23
CA ALA A 23 -9.21 2.70 0.07
C ALA A 23 -8.89 1.94 1.36
N ARG A 24 -9.13 2.56 2.52
CA ARG A 24 -9.02 1.90 3.83
C ARG A 24 -9.90 0.66 3.93
N SER A 25 -11.18 0.78 3.58
CA SER A 25 -12.13 -0.34 3.62
C SER A 25 -11.71 -1.46 2.67
N SER A 26 -11.25 -1.12 1.46
CA SER A 26 -10.77 -2.09 0.48
C SER A 26 -9.53 -2.86 0.97
N ILE A 27 -8.54 -2.17 1.56
CA ILE A 27 -7.39 -2.81 2.19
C ILE A 27 -7.82 -3.74 3.33
N HIS A 28 -8.71 -3.26 4.20
CA HIS A 28 -9.23 -4.06 5.30
C HIS A 28 -9.90 -5.34 4.80
N GLU A 29 -10.82 -5.22 3.84
CA GLU A 29 -11.55 -6.35 3.26
C GLU A 29 -10.59 -7.35 2.59
N TYR A 30 -9.64 -6.88 1.79
CA TYR A 30 -8.64 -7.73 1.14
C TYR A 30 -7.83 -8.52 2.18
N LEU A 31 -7.23 -7.83 3.15
CA LEU A 31 -6.37 -8.47 4.15
C LEU A 31 -7.14 -9.43 5.06
N MET A 32 -8.36 -9.07 5.49
CA MET A 32 -9.18 -9.94 6.33
C MET A 32 -9.73 -11.15 5.57
N HIS A 33 -10.19 -10.97 4.34
CA HIS A 33 -10.71 -12.09 3.54
C HIS A 33 -9.61 -13.09 3.19
N ARG A 34 -8.42 -12.60 2.84
CA ARG A 34 -7.31 -13.43 2.35
C ARG A 34 -6.47 -14.02 3.48
N TYR A 35 -6.11 -13.21 4.47
CA TYR A 35 -5.10 -13.57 5.49
C TYR A 35 -5.69 -13.72 6.89
N GLN A 36 -6.96 -13.35 7.09
CA GLN A 36 -7.70 -13.46 8.36
C GLN A 36 -7.12 -12.65 9.53
N ALA A 37 -6.00 -11.95 9.34
CA ALA A 37 -5.39 -11.07 10.32
C ALA A 37 -4.42 -10.10 9.65
N TYR A 38 -4.38 -8.88 10.17
CA TYR A 38 -3.32 -7.90 9.92
C TYR A 38 -3.29 -6.91 11.08
N THR A 39 -2.20 -6.15 11.20
CA THR A 39 -2.15 -5.01 12.13
C THR A 39 -2.01 -3.72 11.34
N GLN A 40 -2.59 -2.67 11.87
CA GLN A 40 -2.61 -1.34 11.29
C GLN A 40 -2.14 -0.36 12.34
N THR A 41 -1.24 0.53 11.98
CA THR A 41 -0.76 1.57 12.88
C THR A 41 -0.86 2.91 12.17
N PRO A 42 -1.73 3.83 12.65
CA PRO A 42 -1.61 5.24 12.32
C PRO A 42 -0.26 5.71 12.83
N THR A 43 0.66 6.04 11.93
CA THR A 43 2.03 6.42 12.32
C THR A 43 2.35 7.85 11.88
N PRO A 44 3.19 8.59 12.63
CA PRO A 44 3.78 9.84 12.15
C PRO A 44 4.94 9.59 11.16
N VAL A 45 4.99 8.41 10.52
CA VAL A 45 6.04 8.07 9.55
C VAL A 45 5.88 8.97 8.35
N LYS A 46 6.98 9.63 7.94
CA LYS A 46 7.03 10.38 6.71
C LYS A 46 7.62 9.52 5.60
N GLY A 47 6.88 9.36 4.51
CA GLY A 47 7.40 8.85 3.25
C GLY A 47 8.00 10.01 2.47
N PHE A 48 9.14 9.79 1.81
CA PHE A 48 9.79 10.77 0.95
C PHE A 48 10.10 10.13 -0.39
N TRP A 49 9.80 10.83 -1.47
CA TRP A 49 10.16 10.40 -2.82
C TRP A 49 10.30 11.60 -3.74
N VAL A 50 10.72 11.32 -4.97
CA VAL A 50 10.83 12.30 -6.04
C VAL A 50 9.71 11.99 -7.03
N ASN A 51 8.86 12.98 -7.31
CA ASN A 51 7.77 12.82 -8.28
C ASN A 51 8.30 12.85 -9.73
N HIS A 52 7.41 12.67 -10.71
CA HIS A 52 7.76 12.72 -12.13
C HIS A 52 8.35 14.05 -12.63
N GLU A 53 8.25 15.14 -11.86
CA GLU A 53 8.83 16.46 -12.15
C GLU A 53 10.21 16.66 -11.51
N ASN A 54 10.79 15.62 -10.90
CA ASN A 54 12.03 15.68 -10.12
C ASN A 54 11.94 16.55 -8.84
N ILE A 55 10.74 16.71 -8.29
CA ILE A 55 10.51 17.50 -7.08
C ILE A 55 10.44 16.56 -5.86
N PRO A 56 11.21 16.82 -4.78
CA PRO A 56 11.06 16.11 -3.52
C PRO A 56 9.69 16.38 -2.91
N VAL A 57 8.94 15.32 -2.66
CA VAL A 57 7.63 15.36 -2.01
C VAL A 57 7.64 14.43 -0.79
N HIS A 58 6.70 14.65 0.11
CA HIS A 58 6.57 13.81 1.30
C HIS A 58 5.12 13.72 1.76
N ASP A 59 4.80 12.61 2.41
CA ASP A 59 3.49 12.37 3.00
C ASP A 59 3.59 11.72 4.38
N VAL A 60 2.55 11.91 5.18
CA VAL A 60 2.33 11.10 6.38
C VAL A 60 1.74 9.77 5.96
N MET A 61 2.38 8.69 6.39
CA MET A 61 2.06 7.34 5.97
C MET A 61 1.36 6.57 7.08
N GLU A 62 0.42 5.73 6.69
CA GLU A 62 -0.14 4.69 7.52
C GLU A 62 0.54 3.36 7.24
N ARG A 63 0.87 2.62 8.31
CA ARG A 63 1.60 1.36 8.23
C ARG A 63 0.65 0.19 8.35
N PHE A 64 0.68 -0.68 7.36
CA PHE A 64 -0.04 -1.96 7.35
C PHE A 64 0.98 -3.08 7.45
N GLU A 65 0.76 -4.00 8.38
CA GLU A 65 1.62 -5.17 8.58
C GLU A 65 0.79 -6.44 8.51
N VAL A 66 1.26 -7.37 7.70
CA VAL A 66 0.61 -8.65 7.45
C VAL A 66 1.64 -9.77 7.40
N SER A 67 1.22 -10.97 7.77
CA SER A 67 1.99 -12.19 7.61
C SER A 67 1.11 -13.26 6.97
N PHE A 68 1.72 -14.10 6.15
CA PHE A 68 1.05 -15.17 5.42
C PHE A 68 1.93 -16.44 5.46
N HIS A 69 1.30 -17.60 5.28
CA HIS A 69 1.93 -18.90 5.51
C HIS A 69 2.77 -19.41 4.33
N VAL A 70 2.46 -18.99 3.10
CA VAL A 70 3.12 -19.46 1.88
C VAL A 70 3.62 -18.30 1.04
N GLU A 71 4.77 -18.47 0.38
CA GLU A 71 5.46 -17.41 -0.34
C GLU A 71 4.64 -16.80 -1.49
N ALA A 72 3.84 -17.61 -2.18
CA ALA A 72 2.96 -17.19 -3.28
C ALA A 72 1.89 -16.16 -2.86
N GLU A 73 1.56 -16.06 -1.57
CA GLU A 73 0.64 -15.03 -1.09
C GLU A 73 1.24 -13.62 -1.16
N PHE A 74 2.57 -13.51 -1.23
CA PHE A 74 3.21 -12.23 -1.44
C PHE A 74 2.95 -11.69 -2.84
N ASP A 75 3.00 -12.54 -3.87
CA ASP A 75 2.79 -12.11 -5.25
C ASP A 75 1.38 -11.56 -5.42
N LEU A 76 0.39 -12.19 -4.78
CA LEU A 76 -0.99 -11.69 -4.74
C LEU A 76 -1.12 -10.36 -3.99
N LEU A 77 -0.35 -10.16 -2.91
CA LEU A 77 -0.29 -8.86 -2.24
C LEU A 77 0.31 -7.81 -3.18
N ILE A 78 1.35 -8.15 -3.95
CA ILE A 78 1.92 -7.23 -4.93
C ILE A 78 0.88 -6.84 -5.99
N GLU A 79 0.13 -7.80 -6.53
CA GLU A 79 -0.97 -7.52 -7.47
C GLU A 79 -1.99 -6.54 -6.89
N PHE A 80 -2.47 -6.80 -5.67
CA PHE A 80 -3.37 -5.88 -4.97
C PHE A 80 -2.76 -4.49 -4.77
N LEU A 81 -1.48 -4.41 -4.42
CA LEU A 81 -0.80 -3.12 -4.22
C LEU A 81 -0.59 -2.36 -5.53
N VAL A 82 -0.43 -3.05 -6.67
CA VAL A 82 -0.40 -2.39 -8.00
C VAL A 82 -1.76 -1.75 -8.30
N GLU A 83 -2.86 -2.47 -8.06
CA GLU A 83 -4.22 -1.92 -8.21
C GLU A 83 -4.46 -0.74 -7.27
N LEU A 84 -4.01 -0.86 -6.01
CA LEU A 84 -4.10 0.21 -5.04
C LEU A 84 -3.28 1.44 -5.46
N CYS A 85 -2.07 1.27 -5.99
CA CYS A 85 -1.28 2.37 -6.56
C CYS A 85 -2.04 3.11 -7.67
N GLN A 86 -2.64 2.36 -8.60
CA GLN A 86 -3.42 2.95 -9.71
C GLN A 86 -4.62 3.73 -9.17
N ARG A 87 -5.36 3.14 -8.23
CA ARG A 87 -6.53 3.75 -7.60
C ARG A 87 -6.19 5.03 -6.85
N LEU A 88 -5.07 5.06 -6.13
CA LEU A 88 -4.65 6.21 -5.33
C LEU A 88 -3.91 7.29 -6.13
N ASP A 89 -3.70 7.08 -7.44
CA ASP A 89 -2.83 7.91 -8.28
C ASP A 89 -1.45 8.09 -7.63
N GLU A 90 -0.85 6.97 -7.21
CA GLU A 90 0.50 6.92 -6.65
C GLU A 90 1.49 6.34 -7.66
N ASP A 91 2.68 6.93 -7.72
CA ASP A 91 3.78 6.40 -8.53
C ASP A 91 4.24 5.04 -8.01
N ALA A 92 4.30 4.88 -6.68
CA ALA A 92 4.65 3.64 -6.01
C ALA A 92 4.16 3.54 -4.55
N ILE A 93 4.03 2.30 -4.06
CA ILE A 93 3.87 1.97 -2.64
C ILE A 93 5.15 1.30 -2.13
N TYR A 94 5.66 1.77 -1.00
CA TYR A 94 6.82 1.19 -0.34
C TYR A 94 6.44 -0.08 0.43
N VAL A 95 7.17 -1.17 0.19
CA VAL A 95 6.94 -2.47 0.81
C VAL A 95 8.25 -3.02 1.37
N THR A 96 8.21 -3.55 2.59
CA THR A 96 9.30 -4.31 3.20
C THR A 96 8.85 -5.74 3.45
N ARG A 97 9.68 -6.71 3.08
CA ARG A 97 9.50 -8.13 3.38
C ARG A 97 10.78 -8.70 3.95
N GLY A 98 10.74 -9.12 5.22
CA GLY A 98 11.94 -9.58 5.93
C GLY A 98 12.99 -8.47 5.99
N ASP A 99 14.13 -8.71 5.36
CA ASP A 99 15.29 -7.81 5.28
C ASP A 99 15.37 -7.02 3.95
N ARG A 100 14.39 -7.18 3.06
CA ARG A 100 14.35 -6.53 1.74
C ARG A 100 13.26 -5.48 1.66
N SER A 101 13.52 -4.43 0.90
CA SER A 101 12.55 -3.39 0.59
C SER A 101 12.40 -3.19 -0.90
N PHE A 102 11.18 -2.84 -1.30
CA PHE A 102 10.72 -2.77 -2.69
C PHE A 102 9.81 -1.55 -2.87
N LEU A 103 9.77 -1.04 -4.11
CA LEU A 103 8.75 -0.10 -4.56
C LEU A 103 7.82 -0.85 -5.50
N VAL A 104 6.55 -0.97 -5.12
CA VAL A 104 5.50 -1.50 -6.00
C VAL A 104 4.99 -0.35 -6.83
N THR A 105 5.21 -0.38 -8.14
CA THR A 105 4.81 0.69 -9.06
C THR A 105 3.48 0.38 -9.74
N ARG A 106 2.72 1.42 -10.12
CA ARG A 106 1.43 1.29 -10.84
C ARG A 106 1.50 0.49 -12.16
N THR A 107 2.69 0.31 -12.72
CA THR A 107 2.95 -0.52 -13.89
C THR A 107 4.02 -1.53 -13.50
N GLN A 108 3.79 -2.82 -13.72
CA GLN A 108 4.87 -3.79 -13.63
C GLN A 108 5.86 -3.50 -14.77
N ARG A 109 7.07 -3.05 -14.44
CA ARG A 109 8.15 -3.00 -15.42
C ARG A 109 8.65 -4.44 -15.61
N ASN A 110 8.42 -4.98 -16.80
CA ASN A 110 9.07 -6.20 -17.29
C ASN A 110 10.59 -6.06 -17.27
#